data_AF-A0A7W9BSL1-F1
#
_entry.id   AF-A0A7W9BSL1-F1
#
_cell.length_a   1.000
_cell.length_b   1.000
_cell.length_c   1.000
_cell.angle_alpha   90.00
_cell.angle_beta   90.00
_cell.angle_gamma   90.00
#
_symmetry.space_group_name_H-M   'P 1'
#
loop_
_entity.id
_entity.type
_entity.pdbx_description
1 polymer ?
#
loop_
_entity_poly.entity_id
_entity_poly.type
_entity_poly.pdbx_seq_one_letter_code
_entity_poly.pdbx_strand_id
1 'polypeptide(L)' 'MSSAAKEFLDVWTTQQDHHPPLTDADAAMLAEQWEADARQNGIPAAEVRAAAGGDIAAFLQRTFGREGSELTLD' A
#
# COMPACT_ATOMS: atom_id res chain seq x y z
N MET A 1 2.65 -6.51 -17.08
CA MET A 1 2.00 -5.83 -15.94
C MET A 1 1.53 -4.47 -16.42
N SER A 2 0.34 -4.04 -16.00
CA SER A 2 -0.30 -2.80 -16.46
C SER A 2 0.42 -1.57 -15.96
N SER A 3 0.67 -0.60 -16.84
CA SER A 3 1.31 0.68 -16.48
C SER A 3 0.44 1.48 -15.52
N ALA A 4 -0.89 1.39 -15.66
CA ALA A 4 -1.85 2.16 -14.86
C ALA A 4 -1.89 1.72 -13.39
N ALA A 5 -1.84 0.40 -13.12
CA ALA A 5 -1.84 -0.11 -11.75
C ALA A 5 -0.57 0.29 -10.98
N LYS A 6 0.57 0.35 -11.67
CA LYS A 6 1.84 0.81 -11.10
C LYS A 6 1.81 2.31 -10.83
N GLU A 7 1.39 3.10 -11.81
CA GLU A 7 1.26 4.56 -11.66
C GLU A 7 0.29 4.93 -10.52
N PHE A 8 -0.81 4.18 -10.39
CA PHE A 8 -1.74 4.35 -9.29
C PHE A 8 -1.10 4.14 -7.91
N LEU A 9 -0.35 3.05 -7.72
CA LEU A 9 0.37 2.79 -6.47
C LEU A 9 1.45 3.86 -6.20
N ASP A 10 2.18 4.32 -7.22
CA ASP A 10 3.21 5.35 -7.09
C ASP A 10 2.61 6.70 -6.65
N VAL A 11 1.51 7.13 -7.28
CA VAL A 11 0.81 8.37 -6.92
C VAL A 11 0.32 8.33 -5.48
N TRP A 12 -0.22 7.20 -5.06
CA TRP A 12 -0.80 7.09 -3.73
C TRP A 12 0.17 6.87 -2.60
N THR A 13 1.24 6.13 -2.86
CA THR A 13 2.35 6.06 -1.91
C THR A 13 2.97 7.44 -1.69
N THR A 14 3.01 8.29 -2.73
CA THR A 14 3.47 9.68 -2.63
C THR A 14 2.48 10.58 -1.88
N GLN A 15 1.18 10.33 -1.98
CA GLN A 15 0.14 11.11 -1.30
C GLN A 15 -0.04 10.76 0.19
N GLN A 16 0.42 9.59 0.64
CA GLN A 16 0.44 9.26 2.07
C GLN A 16 1.50 10.12 2.78
N ASP A 17 1.06 11.30 3.19
CA ASP A 17 1.87 12.30 3.87
C ASP A 17 2.29 11.79 5.25
N HIS A 18 3.59 11.55 5.46
CA HIS A 18 4.31 11.25 6.72
C HIS A 18 3.47 10.78 7.93
N HIS A 19 2.60 9.80 7.73
CA HIS A 19 1.80 9.23 8.81
C HIS A 19 2.72 8.48 9.77
N PRO A 20 2.38 8.41 11.07
CA PRO A 20 2.95 7.39 11.93
C PRO A 20 2.75 6.03 11.25
N PRO A 21 3.67 5.10 11.49
CA PRO A 21 3.69 3.86 10.77
C PRO A 21 2.41 3.08 10.92
N LEU A 22 2.02 2.49 9.80
CA LEU A 22 0.76 1.78 9.70
C LEU A 22 0.78 0.57 10.62
N THR A 23 -0.22 0.45 11.48
CA THR A 23 -0.51 -0.83 12.13
C THR A 23 -1.09 -1.82 11.11
N ASP A 24 -1.08 -3.11 11.41
CA ASP A 24 -1.68 -4.13 10.54
C ASP A 24 -3.15 -3.81 10.21
N ALA A 25 -3.89 -3.27 11.19
CA ALA A 25 -5.28 -2.85 11.01
C ALA A 25 -5.40 -1.66 10.04
N ASP A 26 -4.53 -0.65 10.17
CA ASP A 26 -4.53 0.52 9.27
C ASP A 26 -4.17 0.11 7.85
N ALA A 27 -3.18 -0.79 7.68
CA ALA A 27 -2.80 -1.28 6.37
C ALA A 27 -3.91 -2.10 5.70
N ALA A 28 -4.68 -2.89 6.47
CA ALA A 28 -5.84 -3.60 5.93
C ALA A 28 -6.95 -2.63 5.48
N MET A 29 -7.28 -1.63 6.31
CA MET A 29 -8.27 -0.62 5.96
C MET A 29 -7.86 0.19 4.73
N LEU A 30 -6.60 0.60 4.65
CA LEU A 30 -6.06 1.32 3.51
C LEU A 30 -6.01 0.44 2.26
N ALA A 31 -5.70 -0.84 2.38
CA ALA A 31 -5.74 -1.76 1.24
C ALA A 31 -7.16 -1.86 0.63
N GLU A 32 -8.20 -1.95 1.46
CA GLU A 32 -9.59 -1.97 1.00
C GLU A 32 -10.01 -0.65 0.32
N GLN A 33 -9.67 0.48 0.95
CA GLN A 33 -9.81 1.81 0.34
C GLN A 33 -9.09 1.83 -1.01
N TRP A 34 -7.90 1.22 -1.05
CA TRP A 34 -7.04 1.27 -2.20
C TRP A 34 -7.60 0.54 -3.42
N GLU A 35 -8.17 -0.64 -3.18
CA GLU A 35 -8.88 -1.41 -4.19
C GLU A 35 -10.21 -0.77 -4.61
N ALA A 36 -10.87 -0.04 -3.71
CA ALA A 36 -12.08 0.68 -4.05
C ALA A 36 -11.80 1.81 -5.04
N ASP A 37 -10.80 2.66 -4.77
CA ASP A 37 -10.55 3.80 -5.65
C ASP A 37 -9.88 3.36 -6.96
N ALA A 38 -9.10 2.28 -6.96
CA ALA A 38 -8.60 1.67 -8.19
C ALA A 38 -9.76 1.28 -9.12
N ARG A 39 -10.79 0.63 -8.57
CA ARG A 39 -11.99 0.26 -9.34
C ARG A 39 -12.76 1.48 -9.84
N GLN A 40 -12.85 2.55 -9.05
CA GLN A 40 -13.47 3.80 -9.49
C GLN A 40 -12.71 4.44 -10.67
N ASN A 41 -11.39 4.24 -10.74
CA ASN A 41 -10.54 4.67 -11.85
C ASN A 41 -10.49 3.65 -13.02
N GLY A 42 -11.31 2.60 -12.98
CA GLY A 42 -11.37 1.58 -14.02
C GLY A 42 -10.20 0.58 -13.99
N ILE A 43 -9.42 0.56 -12.92
CA ILE A 43 -8.29 -0.36 -12.74
C ILE A 43 -8.80 -1.61 -12.00
N PRO A 44 -8.65 -2.81 -12.55
CA PRO A 44 -9.05 -4.04 -11.87
C PRO A 44 -8.22 -4.26 -10.60
N ALA A 45 -8.88 -4.61 -9.48
CA ALA A 45 -8.20 -4.89 -8.20
C ALA A 45 -7.10 -5.97 -8.33
N ALA A 46 -7.30 -6.96 -9.23
CA ALA A 46 -6.29 -7.98 -9.52
C ALA A 46 -4.99 -7.39 -10.10
N GLU A 47 -5.08 -6.33 -10.92
CA GLU A 47 -3.90 -5.67 -11.46
C GLU A 47 -3.16 -4.86 -10.40
N VAL A 48 -3.89 -4.20 -9.50
CA VAL A 48 -3.30 -3.46 -8.37
C VAL A 48 -2.61 -4.41 -7.40
N ARG A 49 -3.25 -5.52 -7.04
CA ARG A 49 -2.63 -6.60 -6.24
C ARG A 49 -1.37 -7.13 -6.90
N ALA A 50 -1.42 -7.43 -8.20
CA ALA A 50 -0.24 -7.90 -8.93
C ALA A 50 0.89 -6.86 -8.93
N ALA A 51 0.57 -5.58 -9.07
CA ALA A 51 1.54 -4.49 -9.01
C ALA A 51 2.13 -4.30 -7.59
N ALA A 52 1.34 -4.53 -6.54
CA ALA A 52 1.77 -4.54 -5.14
C ALA A 52 2.57 -5.80 -4.75
N GLY A 53 2.73 -6.78 -5.65
CA GLY A 53 3.42 -8.04 -5.37
C GLY A 53 2.55 -9.14 -4.73
N GLY A 54 1.22 -9.00 -4.85
CA GLY A 54 0.22 -10.00 -4.48
C GLY A 54 -0.82 -9.47 -3.49
N ASP A 55 -0.36 -8.80 -2.44
CA ASP A 55 -1.21 -8.28 -1.36
C ASP A 55 -0.86 -6.82 -1.07
N ILE A 56 -1.87 -5.94 -1.17
CA ILE A 56 -1.74 -4.50 -0.98
C ILE A 56 -1.51 -4.17 0.50
N ALA A 57 -2.14 -4.88 1.45
CA ALA A 57 -1.92 -4.63 2.87
C ALA A 57 -0.48 -4.97 3.27
N ALA A 58 0.04 -6.11 2.78
CA ALA A 58 1.43 -6.49 2.99
C ALA A 58 2.42 -5.52 2.30
N PHE A 59 2.06 -4.94 1.17
CA PHE A 59 2.84 -3.88 0.51
C PHE A 59 2.86 -2.59 1.35
N LEU A 60 1.69 -2.16 1.86
CA LEU A 60 1.55 -0.99 2.72
C LEU A 60 2.35 -1.16 4.03
N GLN A 61 2.29 -2.34 4.64
CA GLN A 61 3.08 -2.66 5.83
C GLN A 61 4.60 -2.56 5.57
N ARG A 62 5.07 -3.08 4.43
CA ARG A 62 6.51 -2.99 4.08
C ARG A 62 6.95 -1.55 3.79
N THR A 63 6.06 -0.76 3.18
CA THR A 63 6.35 0.60 2.74
C THR A 63 6.25 1.60 3.89
N PHE A 64 5.25 1.45 4.77
CA PHE A 64 4.88 2.45 5.78
C PHE A 64 4.78 1.90 7.20
N GLY A 65 4.79 0.59 7.44
CA GLY A 65 4.59 -0.01 8.77
C GLY A 65 5.78 0.05 9.74
N ARG A 66 6.76 0.94 9.53
CA ARG A 66 7.98 0.99 10.38
C ARG A 66 8.01 2.16 11.36
N GLU A 67 7.76 1.90 12.64
CA GLU A 67 8.38 2.61 13.78
C GLU A 67 9.16 1.58 14.58
N GLY A 68 10.40 1.93 14.94
CA GLY A 68 11.19 1.12 15.86
C GLY A 68 11.76 -0.16 15.25
N SER A 69 12.66 -0.05 14.26
CA SER A 69 13.86 -0.88 14.34
C SER A 69 14.74 -0.36 15.49
N GLU A 70 14.26 -0.48 16.72
CA GLU A 70 15.14 -0.79 17.84
C GLU A 70 15.26 -2.32 17.77
N LEU A 71 16.06 -2.92 16.88
CA LEU A 71 17.51 -3.09 17.09
C LEU A 71 18.06 -2.34 18.31
N THR A 72 17.54 -2.65 19.50
CA THR A 72 18.43 -2.84 20.63
C THR A 72 19.25 -4.10 20.33
N LEU A 73 20.32 -3.88 19.56
CA LEU A 73 21.54 -4.67 19.72
C LEU A 73 22.13 -4.27 21.09
N ASP A 74 22.60 -5.31 21.78
CA ASP A 74 23.13 -5.38 23.17
C ASP A 74 22.09 -5.44 24.30
#